data_AF-A0A2G9C2R6-F1
#
_entry.id   AF-A0A2G9C2R6-F1
#
_cell.length_a   1.000
_cell.length_b   1.000
_cell.length_c   1.000
_cell.angle_alpha   90.00
_cell.angle_beta   90.00
_cell.angle_gamma   90.00
#
_symmetry.space_group_name_H-M   'P 1'
#
loop_
_entity.id
_entity.type
_entity.pdbx_description
1 polymer ?
#
loop_
_entity_poly.entity_id
_entity_poly.type
_entity_poly.pdbx_seq_one_letter_code
_entity_poly.pdbx_strand_id
1 'polypeptide(L)'
;MTTTLASTTPPANGTIPAHAASVSADIPTVIRDWRREAALRLGASPEVARHFGATGLIELAGQPLSLHPLHDEPAGAWLAVTRAARPEAVGEDAWCDALLLATGQALVASHAACGLNDDGEAVLILRTAAGHAHPDLLAVELAGLLQLRQALLEGVTARAGAAASAGTAVTAVPAAGPVDATPSRGADAADAADVETPFLEAPERVLVRVHGALLQAGLPAAEALAGARSGSFTLDGVSIGLACEDGTDTLVLVADLGAEALDTLERRRLALQANTTLMAFAGVAVARERGR
;
A
#
# COMPACT_ATOMS: atom_id res chain seq x y z
N MET A 1 62.37 -0.16 -22.19
CA MET A 1 61.41 -1.08 -22.81
C MET A 1 60.05 -0.74 -22.27
N THR A 2 59.07 -0.72 -23.15
CA THR A 2 57.92 0.17 -23.15
C THR A 2 56.63 -0.65 -23.06
N THR A 3 55.60 -0.08 -22.40
CA THR A 3 54.16 -0.29 -22.65
C THR A 3 53.57 -1.64 -22.15
N THR A 4 52.34 -1.78 -21.61
CA THR A 4 51.09 -1.04 -21.86
C THR A 4 50.07 -1.27 -20.74
N LEU A 5 49.39 -0.19 -20.32
CA LEU A 5 48.14 -0.20 -19.55
C LEU A 5 46.98 -0.55 -20.49
N ALA A 6 46.20 -1.59 -20.18
CA ALA A 6 44.95 -1.88 -20.88
C ALA A 6 43.80 -1.14 -20.21
N SER A 7 43.44 -0.04 -20.84
CA SER A 7 42.14 0.63 -20.75
C SER A 7 41.03 -0.32 -21.20
N THR A 8 39.93 -0.40 -20.45
CA THR A 8 38.65 -0.85 -21.00
C THR A 8 37.55 0.11 -20.55
N THR A 9 37.09 0.87 -21.52
CA THR A 9 35.91 1.74 -21.54
C THR A 9 34.64 0.95 -21.17
N PRO A 10 33.66 1.55 -20.47
CA PRO A 10 32.38 0.89 -20.17
C PRO A 10 31.54 0.71 -21.44
N PRO A 11 30.76 -0.39 -21.58
CA PRO A 11 29.83 -0.51 -22.69
C PRO A 11 28.67 0.45 -22.53
N ALA A 12 28.31 1.08 -23.66
CA ALA A 12 27.21 2.00 -23.83
C ALA A 12 25.84 1.31 -23.70
N ASN A 13 24.85 2.12 -23.33
CA ASN A 13 23.41 1.86 -23.26
C ASN A 13 22.86 0.90 -24.33
N GLY A 14 21.92 0.05 -23.90
CA GLY A 14 20.75 -0.25 -24.70
C GLY A 14 20.44 -1.72 -24.98
N THR A 15 20.37 -2.60 -23.98
CA THR A 15 19.45 -3.76 -23.99
C THR A 15 19.34 -4.37 -22.59
N ILE A 16 18.12 -4.46 -22.03
CA ILE A 16 17.85 -5.26 -20.83
C ILE A 16 17.96 -6.74 -21.22
N PRO A 17 18.80 -7.58 -20.56
CA PRO A 17 18.75 -9.00 -20.79
C PRO A 17 17.45 -9.57 -20.22
N ALA A 18 16.66 -10.20 -21.09
CA ALA A 18 15.61 -11.12 -20.69
C ALA A 18 16.22 -12.30 -19.92
N HIS A 19 16.20 -12.25 -18.59
CA HIS A 19 16.35 -13.44 -17.75
C HIS A 19 15.00 -13.88 -17.20
N ALA A 20 14.18 -14.36 -18.13
CA ALA A 20 13.37 -15.54 -17.87
C ALA A 20 14.33 -16.76 -17.87
N ALA A 21 14.77 -17.16 -16.68
CA ALA A 21 15.42 -18.45 -16.47
C ALA A 21 15.02 -18.99 -15.09
N SER A 22 13.86 -19.64 -15.08
CA SER A 22 13.46 -20.77 -14.25
C SER A 22 14.29 -21.05 -12.98
N VAL A 23 13.80 -20.55 -11.84
CA VAL A 23 13.93 -21.27 -10.56
C VAL A 23 12.63 -22.06 -10.39
N SER A 24 12.55 -23.24 -11.03
CA SER A 24 11.48 -24.19 -10.74
C SER A 24 11.86 -24.93 -9.46
N ALA A 25 11.66 -24.28 -8.31
CA ALA A 25 11.48 -25.03 -7.07
C ALA A 25 10.22 -25.90 -7.27
N ASP A 26 10.30 -27.19 -6.96
CA ASP A 26 9.14 -28.10 -7.02
C ASP A 26 8.04 -27.51 -6.12
N ILE A 27 7.09 -26.80 -6.73
CA ILE A 27 5.93 -26.26 -6.00
C ILE A 27 5.17 -27.48 -5.50
N PRO A 28 4.95 -27.62 -4.17
CA PRO A 28 4.15 -28.70 -3.63
C PRO A 28 2.82 -28.83 -4.37
N THR A 29 2.45 -30.06 -4.75
CA THR A 29 1.24 -30.33 -5.56
C THR A 29 -0.01 -29.68 -4.96
N VAL A 30 -0.08 -29.62 -3.62
CA VAL A 30 -1.14 -28.96 -2.86
C VAL A 30 -1.28 -27.47 -3.20
N ILE A 31 -0.17 -26.73 -3.34
CA ILE A 31 -0.19 -25.29 -3.65
C ILE A 31 -0.65 -25.05 -5.08
N ARG A 32 -0.18 -25.89 -6.02
CA ARG A 32 -0.62 -25.84 -7.42
C ARG A 32 -2.12 -26.06 -7.53
N ASP A 33 -2.64 -27.07 -6.83
CA ASP A 33 -4.06 -27.41 -6.86
C ASP A 33 -4.91 -26.32 -6.19
N TRP A 34 -4.46 -25.80 -5.06
CA TRP A 34 -5.06 -24.68 -4.35
C TRP A 34 -5.19 -23.43 -5.22
N ARG A 35 -4.10 -23.00 -5.87
CA ARG A 35 -4.10 -21.87 -6.81
C ARG A 35 -5.05 -22.08 -7.97
N ARG A 36 -5.00 -23.24 -8.61
CA ARG A 36 -5.92 -23.62 -9.70
C ARG A 36 -7.37 -23.47 -9.27
N GLU A 37 -7.69 -23.98 -8.09
CA GLU A 37 -9.04 -24.02 -7.54
C GLU A 37 -9.53 -22.61 -7.12
N ALA A 38 -8.63 -21.73 -6.67
CA ALA A 38 -8.91 -20.30 -6.46
C ALA A 38 -9.20 -19.57 -7.79
N ALA A 39 -8.42 -19.82 -8.84
CA ALA A 39 -8.65 -19.22 -10.16
C ALA A 39 -10.01 -19.62 -10.76
N LEU A 40 -10.43 -20.88 -10.59
CA LEU A 40 -11.75 -21.33 -11.03
C LEU A 40 -12.88 -20.56 -10.34
N ARG A 41 -12.75 -20.28 -9.03
CA ARG A 41 -13.72 -19.47 -8.26
C ARG A 41 -13.77 -18.01 -8.73
N LEU A 42 -12.64 -17.47 -9.17
CA LEU A 42 -12.56 -16.15 -9.79
C LEU A 42 -13.18 -16.11 -11.20
N GLY A 43 -13.68 -17.24 -11.72
CA GLY A 43 -14.31 -17.32 -13.03
C GLY A 43 -13.34 -17.60 -14.18
N ALA A 44 -12.11 -18.03 -13.89
CA ALA A 44 -11.15 -18.43 -14.92
C ALA A 44 -11.61 -19.69 -15.66
N SER A 45 -11.25 -19.81 -16.94
CA SER A 45 -11.40 -21.07 -17.66
C SER A 45 -10.48 -22.16 -17.07
N PRO A 46 -10.78 -23.46 -17.26
CA PRO A 46 -9.92 -24.54 -16.76
C PRO A 46 -8.47 -24.46 -17.26
N GLU A 47 -8.24 -23.94 -18.46
CA GLU A 47 -6.90 -23.75 -19.02
C GLU A 47 -6.13 -22.65 -18.30
N VAL A 48 -6.75 -21.49 -18.11
CA VAL A 48 -6.17 -20.36 -17.39
C VAL A 48 -5.92 -20.72 -15.92
N ALA A 49 -6.86 -21.42 -15.29
CA ALA A 49 -6.70 -21.91 -13.92
C ALA A 49 -5.53 -22.90 -13.77
N ARG A 50 -5.35 -23.83 -14.73
CA ARG A 50 -4.18 -24.73 -14.74
C ARG A 50 -2.87 -23.98 -14.88
N HIS A 51 -2.83 -22.96 -15.75
CA HIS A 51 -1.65 -22.11 -15.91
C HIS A 51 -1.32 -21.39 -14.60
N PHE A 52 -2.31 -20.74 -13.96
CA PHE A 52 -2.12 -20.07 -12.67
C PHE A 52 -1.65 -21.02 -11.58
N GLY A 53 -2.18 -22.25 -11.54
CA GLY A 53 -1.69 -23.29 -10.64
C GLY A 53 -0.19 -23.52 -10.78
N ALA A 54 0.29 -23.62 -12.02
CA ALA A 54 1.68 -23.92 -12.32
C ALA A 54 2.64 -22.72 -12.13
N THR A 55 2.21 -21.51 -12.51
CA THR A 55 3.10 -20.34 -12.58
C THR A 55 2.87 -19.32 -11.49
N GLY A 56 1.70 -19.33 -10.86
CA GLY A 56 1.23 -18.23 -10.01
C GLY A 56 0.92 -16.96 -10.80
N LEU A 57 0.85 -17.01 -12.14
CA LEU A 57 0.52 -15.88 -13.01
C LEU A 57 -0.83 -16.12 -13.69
N ILE A 58 -1.68 -15.10 -13.72
CA ILE A 58 -3.00 -15.17 -14.35
C ILE A 58 -3.38 -13.82 -14.93
N GLU A 59 -4.15 -13.83 -16.01
CA GLU A 59 -4.82 -12.65 -16.52
C GLU A 59 -6.33 -12.90 -16.52
N LEU A 60 -7.06 -12.05 -15.81
CA LEU A 60 -8.53 -12.15 -15.68
C LEU A 60 -9.16 -10.92 -16.30
N ALA A 61 -9.88 -11.09 -17.41
CA ALA A 61 -10.53 -10.00 -18.14
C ALA A 61 -9.58 -8.81 -18.45
N GLY A 62 -8.34 -9.10 -18.87
CA GLY A 62 -7.32 -8.07 -19.15
C GLY A 62 -6.59 -7.53 -17.92
N GLN A 63 -6.84 -8.10 -16.73
CA GLN A 63 -6.23 -7.66 -15.48
C GLN A 63 -5.13 -8.66 -15.07
N PRO A 64 -3.85 -8.27 -15.14
CA PRO A 64 -2.76 -9.16 -14.76
C PRO A 64 -2.69 -9.29 -13.24
N LEU A 65 -2.59 -10.52 -12.77
CA LEU A 65 -2.48 -10.87 -11.36
C LEU A 65 -1.38 -11.91 -11.19
N SER A 66 -0.55 -11.73 -10.18
CA SER A 66 0.48 -12.70 -9.83
C SER A 66 0.47 -13.02 -8.34
N LEU A 67 0.92 -14.21 -7.99
CA LEU A 67 1.02 -14.72 -6.63
C LEU A 67 2.38 -15.38 -6.41
N HIS A 68 3.18 -14.81 -5.51
CA HIS A 68 4.55 -15.22 -5.24
C HIS A 68 4.74 -15.54 -3.76
N PRO A 69 5.50 -16.59 -3.41
CA PRO A 69 5.82 -16.84 -2.01
C PRO A 69 6.71 -15.68 -1.54
N LEU A 70 6.47 -15.20 -0.33
CA LEU A 70 7.23 -14.06 0.19
C LEU A 70 8.66 -14.45 0.59
N HIS A 71 8.82 -15.68 1.04
CA HIS A 71 10.09 -16.29 1.41
C HIS A 71 10.24 -17.62 0.70
N ASP A 72 11.40 -18.25 0.84
CA ASP A 72 11.67 -19.56 0.23
C ASP A 72 10.77 -20.68 0.78
N GLU A 73 9.97 -20.42 1.82
CA GLU A 73 9.01 -21.34 2.38
C GLU A 73 7.66 -21.27 1.64
N PRO A 74 7.25 -22.32 0.89
CA PRO A 74 6.01 -22.31 0.12
C PRO A 74 4.75 -22.34 1.00
N ALA A 75 4.84 -22.74 2.27
CA ALA A 75 3.72 -22.69 3.20
C ALA A 75 3.59 -21.33 3.92
N GLY A 76 4.56 -20.44 3.71
CA GLY A 76 4.65 -19.12 4.33
C GLY A 76 3.69 -18.09 3.74
N ALA A 77 3.91 -16.83 4.09
CA ALA A 77 3.14 -15.71 3.57
C ALA A 77 3.35 -15.55 2.05
N TRP A 78 2.37 -14.98 1.36
CA TRP A 78 2.45 -14.72 -0.08
C TRP A 78 2.24 -13.24 -0.38
N LEU A 79 2.70 -12.86 -1.57
CA LEU A 79 2.43 -11.57 -2.18
C LEU A 79 1.55 -11.78 -3.41
N ALA A 80 0.35 -11.22 -3.36
CA ALA A 80 -0.48 -11.03 -4.54
C ALA A 80 -0.21 -9.65 -5.14
N VAL A 81 -0.03 -9.57 -6.45
CA VAL A 81 0.32 -8.33 -7.15
C VAL A 81 -0.54 -8.16 -8.39
N THR A 82 -1.09 -6.97 -8.60
CA THR A 82 -1.77 -6.57 -9.84
C THR A 82 -1.26 -5.20 -10.29
N ARG A 83 -1.48 -4.85 -11.56
CA ARG A 83 -1.05 -3.56 -12.12
C ARG A 83 -2.19 -2.76 -12.72
N ALA A 84 -2.09 -1.44 -12.68
CA ALA A 84 -3.02 -0.52 -13.32
C ALA A 84 -2.27 0.63 -13.98
N ALA A 85 -2.48 0.78 -15.29
CA ALA A 85 -2.00 1.95 -16.01
C ALA A 85 -2.68 3.23 -15.50
N ARG A 86 -1.94 4.33 -15.49
CA ARG A 86 -2.50 5.65 -15.18
C ARG A 86 -3.54 6.01 -16.25
N PRO A 87 -4.78 6.39 -15.87
CA PRO A 87 -5.75 6.87 -16.84
C PRO A 87 -5.24 8.12 -17.57
N GLU A 88 -5.45 8.22 -18.88
CA GLU A 88 -4.90 9.31 -19.72
C GLU A 88 -5.33 10.71 -19.25
N ALA A 89 -6.55 10.84 -18.74
CA ALA A 89 -7.09 12.11 -18.24
C ALA A 89 -6.50 12.56 -16.89
N VAL A 90 -5.63 11.75 -16.27
CA VAL A 90 -5.12 11.98 -14.92
C VAL A 90 -3.66 12.39 -15.00
N GLY A 91 -3.37 13.62 -14.55
CA GLY A 91 -2.00 14.10 -14.40
C GLY A 91 -1.22 13.29 -13.37
N GLU A 92 0.10 13.23 -13.54
CA GLU A 92 0.99 12.43 -12.69
C GLU A 92 0.90 12.77 -11.19
N ASP A 93 0.78 14.05 -10.90
CA ASP A 93 0.66 14.56 -9.53
C ASP A 93 -0.58 14.02 -8.83
N ALA A 94 -1.73 14.14 -9.50
CA ALA A 94 -3.00 13.61 -9.02
C ALA A 94 -3.00 12.08 -8.92
N TRP A 95 -2.27 11.40 -9.81
CA TRP A 95 -2.10 9.95 -9.76
C TRP A 95 -1.31 9.53 -8.52
N CYS A 96 -0.13 10.13 -8.29
CA CYS A 96 0.69 9.81 -7.12
C CYS A 96 -0.05 10.10 -5.81
N ASP A 97 -0.75 11.22 -5.72
CA ASP A 97 -1.58 11.54 -4.56
C ASP A 97 -2.69 10.52 -4.32
N ALA A 98 -3.38 10.11 -5.39
CA ALA A 98 -4.44 9.11 -5.27
C ALA A 98 -3.91 7.75 -4.78
N LEU A 99 -2.75 7.33 -5.27
CA LEU A 99 -2.11 6.08 -4.83
C LEU A 99 -1.71 6.15 -3.36
N LEU A 100 -1.09 7.24 -2.91
CA LEU A 100 -0.69 7.40 -1.51
C LEU A 100 -1.91 7.45 -0.56
N LEU A 101 -2.99 8.11 -0.97
CA LEU A 101 -4.25 8.13 -0.22
C LEU A 101 -4.91 6.74 -0.18
N ALA A 102 -4.92 6.03 -1.31
CA ALA A 102 -5.46 4.68 -1.39
C ALA A 102 -4.67 3.69 -0.53
N THR A 103 -3.34 3.82 -0.46
CA THR A 103 -2.49 3.00 0.43
C THR A 103 -2.92 3.14 1.89
N GLY A 104 -3.20 4.35 2.37
CA GLY A 104 -3.65 4.56 3.75
C GLY A 104 -4.94 3.80 4.08
N GLN A 105 -5.91 3.83 3.16
CA GLN A 105 -7.17 3.11 3.33
C GLN A 105 -7.00 1.59 3.19
N ALA A 106 -6.18 1.15 2.25
CA ALA A 106 -5.95 -0.27 1.96
C ALA A 106 -5.16 -0.99 3.07
N LEU A 107 -4.21 -0.30 3.72
CA LEU A 107 -3.47 -0.86 4.86
C LEU A 107 -4.38 -1.14 6.06
N VAL A 108 -5.34 -0.24 6.32
CA VAL A 108 -6.33 -0.43 7.39
C VAL A 108 -7.27 -1.59 7.09
N ALA A 109 -7.66 -1.76 5.82
CA ALA A 109 -8.68 -2.73 5.44
C ALA A 109 -8.15 -4.14 5.15
N SER A 110 -6.98 -4.29 4.52
CA SER A 110 -6.61 -5.57 3.91
C SER A 110 -5.11 -5.80 3.71
N HIS A 111 -4.20 -5.20 4.51
CA HIS A 111 -2.73 -5.35 4.31
C HIS A 111 -2.28 -5.12 2.85
N ALA A 112 -2.98 -4.23 2.16
CA ALA A 112 -2.70 -3.90 0.78
C ALA A 112 -2.14 -2.49 0.66
N ALA A 113 -1.29 -2.26 -0.34
CA ALA A 113 -0.71 -0.96 -0.61
C ALA A 113 -0.57 -0.72 -2.11
N CYS A 114 -0.51 0.55 -2.48
CA CYS A 114 -0.15 0.98 -3.82
C CYS A 114 1.34 1.36 -3.86
N GLY A 115 2.00 0.94 -4.92
CA GLY A 115 3.31 1.42 -5.34
C GLY A 115 3.30 1.88 -6.79
N LEU A 116 4.47 2.27 -7.29
CA LEU A 116 4.67 2.75 -8.66
C LEU A 116 5.84 1.99 -9.30
N ASN A 117 5.68 1.54 -10.55
CA ASN A 117 6.80 1.01 -11.34
C ASN A 117 7.52 2.13 -12.11
N ASP A 118 8.59 1.76 -12.82
CA ASP A 118 9.41 2.71 -13.58
C ASP A 118 8.64 3.37 -14.73
N ASP A 119 7.64 2.67 -15.28
CA ASP A 119 6.75 3.15 -16.35
C ASP A 119 5.66 4.11 -15.84
N GLY A 120 5.55 4.31 -14.52
CA GLY A 120 4.52 5.16 -13.90
C GLY A 120 3.15 4.48 -13.75
N GLU A 121 3.08 3.17 -13.93
CA GLU A 121 1.90 2.36 -13.62
C GLU A 121 1.84 2.06 -12.12
N ALA A 122 0.61 1.98 -11.60
CA ALA A 122 0.41 1.52 -10.24
C ALA A 122 0.67 0.02 -10.13
N VAL A 123 1.34 -0.36 -9.04
CA VAL A 123 1.49 -1.74 -8.60
C VAL A 123 0.72 -1.88 -7.31
N LEU A 124 -0.35 -2.67 -7.30
CA LEU A 124 -1.12 -2.94 -6.08
C LEU A 124 -0.65 -4.28 -5.52
N ILE A 125 -0.34 -4.28 -4.23
CA ILE A 125 0.32 -5.38 -3.55
C ILE A 125 -0.49 -5.74 -2.33
N LEU A 126 -0.79 -7.01 -2.17
CA LEU A 126 -1.47 -7.57 -1.01
C LEU A 126 -0.57 -8.62 -0.38
N ARG A 127 -0.28 -8.47 0.90
CA ARG A 127 0.31 -9.55 1.70
C ARG A 127 -0.80 -10.45 2.20
N THR A 128 -0.74 -11.72 1.81
CA THR A 128 -1.64 -12.74 2.35
C THR A 128 -0.91 -13.54 3.41
N ALA A 129 -1.59 -13.82 4.52
CA ALA A 129 -1.00 -14.55 5.63
C ALA A 129 -0.60 -15.98 5.22
N ALA A 130 0.37 -16.54 5.94
CA ALA A 130 0.72 -17.95 5.82
C ALA A 130 -0.49 -18.83 6.20
N GLY A 131 -0.62 -20.00 5.59
CA GLY A 131 -1.60 -20.99 6.03
C GLY A 131 -3.01 -20.84 5.47
N HIS A 132 -3.22 -20.08 4.38
CA HIS A 132 -4.46 -20.16 3.60
C HIS A 132 -4.53 -21.49 2.83
N ALA A 133 -4.66 -22.62 3.52
CA ALA A 133 -4.86 -23.93 2.91
C ALA A 133 -6.26 -24.08 2.26
N HIS A 134 -6.98 -22.98 2.01
CA HIS A 134 -8.32 -22.99 1.46
C HIS A 134 -8.41 -22.13 0.19
N PRO A 135 -8.81 -22.72 -0.96
CA PRO A 135 -8.95 -21.99 -2.23
C PRO A 135 -10.00 -20.89 -2.20
N ASP A 136 -11.03 -21.02 -1.35
CA ASP A 136 -12.04 -19.97 -1.15
C ASP A 136 -11.46 -18.69 -0.57
N LEU A 137 -10.64 -18.79 0.49
CA LEU A 137 -10.06 -17.60 1.13
C LEU A 137 -9.10 -16.89 0.18
N LEU A 138 -8.26 -17.64 -0.53
CA LEU A 138 -7.39 -17.07 -1.56
C LEU A 138 -8.20 -16.39 -2.66
N ALA A 139 -9.27 -17.02 -3.15
CA ALA A 139 -10.12 -16.40 -4.17
C ALA A 139 -10.74 -15.09 -3.68
N VAL A 140 -11.18 -15.02 -2.41
CA VAL A 140 -11.73 -13.79 -1.83
C VAL A 140 -10.66 -12.69 -1.73
N GLU A 141 -9.44 -13.01 -1.26
CA GLU A 141 -8.34 -12.05 -1.17
C GLU A 141 -7.94 -11.50 -2.54
N LEU A 142 -7.78 -12.39 -3.53
CA LEU A 142 -7.45 -12.00 -4.90
C LEU A 142 -8.58 -11.19 -5.55
N ALA A 143 -9.84 -11.54 -5.32
CA ALA A 143 -10.98 -10.73 -5.76
C ALA A 143 -10.98 -9.36 -5.09
N GLY A 144 -10.68 -9.29 -3.78
CA GLY A 144 -10.54 -8.04 -3.04
C GLY A 144 -9.47 -7.13 -3.64
N LEU A 145 -8.30 -7.68 -3.99
CA LEU A 145 -7.23 -6.93 -4.65
C LEU A 145 -7.67 -6.37 -6.03
N LEU A 146 -8.37 -7.17 -6.83
CA LEU A 146 -8.91 -6.72 -8.13
C LEU A 146 -10.01 -5.66 -7.96
N GLN A 147 -10.84 -5.77 -6.93
CA GLN A 147 -11.87 -4.76 -6.61
C GLN A 147 -11.23 -3.45 -6.13
N LEU A 148 -10.20 -3.51 -5.29
CA LEU A 148 -9.43 -2.33 -4.87
C LEU A 148 -8.81 -1.60 -6.08
N ARG A 149 -8.23 -2.37 -7.01
CA ARG A 149 -7.72 -1.85 -8.28
C ARG A 149 -8.80 -1.13 -9.07
N GLN A 150 -9.98 -1.74 -9.19
CA GLN A 150 -11.09 -1.16 -9.95
C GLN A 150 -11.62 0.11 -9.28
N ALA A 151 -11.83 0.08 -7.96
CA ALA A 151 -12.30 1.23 -7.19
C ALA A 151 -11.32 2.41 -7.25
N LEU A 152 -10.01 2.14 -7.25
CA LEU A 152 -8.97 3.15 -7.47
C LEU A 152 -9.14 3.82 -8.85
N LEU A 153 -9.23 3.03 -9.92
CA LEU A 153 -9.37 3.56 -11.29
C LEU A 153 -10.65 4.39 -11.46
N GLU A 154 -11.76 3.90 -10.93
CA GLU A 154 -13.05 4.59 -10.95
C GLU A 154 -13.00 5.90 -10.15
N GLY A 155 -12.48 5.86 -8.92
CA GLY A 155 -12.40 7.02 -8.04
C GLY A 155 -11.52 8.14 -8.60
N VAL A 156 -10.38 7.79 -9.20
CA VAL A 156 -9.48 8.77 -9.81
C VAL A 156 -10.07 9.35 -11.09
N THR A 157 -10.67 8.52 -11.94
CA THR A 157 -11.31 8.98 -13.18
C THR A 157 -12.50 9.90 -12.89
N ALA A 158 -13.33 9.54 -11.91
CA ALA A 158 -14.46 10.36 -11.48
C ALA A 158 -14.00 11.75 -10.97
N ARG A 159 -12.91 11.79 -10.18
CA ARG A 159 -12.33 13.04 -9.69
C ARG A 159 -11.80 13.92 -10.83
N ALA A 160 -11.14 13.32 -11.82
CA ALA A 160 -10.66 14.04 -12.99
C ALA A 160 -11.81 14.62 -13.83
N GLY A 161 -12.89 13.85 -14.04
CA GLY A 161 -14.09 14.30 -14.75
C GLY A 161 -14.84 15.43 -14.04
N ALA A 162 -14.91 15.38 -12.71
CA ALA A 162 -15.50 16.46 -11.91
C ALA A 162 -14.70 17.76 -11.99
N ALA A 163 -13.36 17.69 -11.94
CA ALA A 163 -12.49 18.85 -12.09
C ALA A 163 -12.62 19.53 -13.47
N ALA A 164 -12.71 18.74 -14.55
CA ALA A 164 -12.94 19.25 -15.91
C ALA A 164 -14.30 19.96 -16.06
N SER A 165 -15.34 19.41 -15.42
CA SER A 165 -16.69 19.97 -15.43
C SER A 165 -16.77 21.27 -14.62
N ALA A 166 -16.08 21.35 -13.49
CA ALA A 166 -15.98 22.57 -12.68
C ALA A 166 -15.22 23.70 -13.39
N GLY A 167 -14.14 23.37 -14.11
CA GLY A 167 -13.39 24.34 -14.92
C GLY A 167 -14.20 24.92 -16.10
N THR A 168 -15.18 24.17 -16.61
CA THR A 168 -16.07 24.60 -17.69
C THR A 168 -17.20 25.52 -17.21
N ALA A 169 -17.58 25.43 -15.93
CA ALA A 169 -18.63 26.27 -15.35
C ALA A 169 -18.19 27.71 -15.01
N VAL A 170 -16.89 28.01 -15.05
CA VAL A 170 -16.33 29.34 -14.67
C VAL A 170 -16.45 30.39 -15.81
N THR A 171 -16.97 30.04 -16.99
CA THR A 171 -17.24 31.01 -18.08
C THR A 171 -18.65 31.61 -18.08
N ALA A 172 -19.52 31.26 -17.14
CA ALA A 172 -20.80 31.93 -16.94
C ALA A 172 -20.65 33.05 -15.91
N VAL A 173 -20.43 34.28 -16.36
CA VAL A 173 -20.49 35.50 -15.54
C VAL A 173 -21.90 35.64 -14.95
N PRO A 174 -22.10 35.63 -13.62
CA PRO A 174 -23.30 36.17 -13.02
C PRO A 174 -23.10 37.67 -12.83
N ALA A 175 -24.09 38.45 -13.26
CA ALA A 175 -24.15 39.89 -13.08
C ALA A 175 -24.08 40.28 -11.60
N ALA A 176 -23.33 41.35 -11.32
CA ALA A 176 -23.17 41.95 -10.01
C ALA A 176 -24.50 42.44 -9.41
N GLY A 177 -24.72 42.11 -8.13
CA GLY A 177 -25.71 42.69 -7.23
C GLY A 177 -25.11 42.78 -5.81
N PRO A 178 -25.57 43.72 -4.97
CA PRO A 178 -24.70 44.52 -4.11
C PRO A 178 -24.22 43.84 -2.83
N VAL A 179 -23.09 44.37 -2.38
CA VAL A 179 -22.35 44.09 -1.15
C VAL A 179 -23.22 44.36 0.07
N ASP A 180 -23.35 43.38 0.96
CA ASP A 180 -23.77 43.64 2.33
C ASP A 180 -22.92 42.83 3.33
N ALA A 181 -22.76 43.44 4.50
CA ALA A 181 -21.62 43.35 5.39
C ALA A 181 -21.26 41.95 5.94
N THR A 182 -19.96 41.75 6.08
CA THR A 182 -19.34 40.75 6.95
C THR A 182 -19.84 40.90 8.39
N PRO A 183 -19.97 39.76 9.10
CA PRO A 183 -19.30 39.69 10.39
C PRO A 183 -18.31 38.54 10.43
N SER A 184 -17.08 38.93 10.76
CA SER A 184 -16.00 38.12 11.30
C SER A 184 -16.48 37.19 12.43
N ARG A 185 -16.51 35.87 12.17
CA ARG A 185 -16.20 34.84 13.18
C ARG A 185 -14.69 34.64 13.11
N GLY A 186 -13.90 35.15 14.04
CA GLY A 186 -13.99 34.78 15.45
C GLY A 186 -13.38 33.39 15.55
N ALA A 187 -12.06 33.35 15.73
CA ALA A 187 -11.32 32.15 16.07
C ALA A 187 -11.76 31.69 17.46
N ASP A 188 -12.84 30.94 17.52
CA ASP A 188 -13.13 30.11 18.68
C ASP A 188 -12.38 28.80 18.45
N ALA A 189 -11.15 28.78 18.98
CA ALA A 189 -10.60 27.58 19.56
C ALA A 189 -11.63 27.10 20.59
N ALA A 190 -12.59 26.31 20.13
CA ALA A 190 -13.42 25.51 21.00
C ALA A 190 -12.44 24.56 21.67
N ASP A 191 -12.09 24.95 22.89
CA ASP A 191 -11.67 24.10 23.99
C ASP A 191 -12.34 22.74 23.77
N ALA A 192 -11.57 21.79 23.23
CA ALA A 192 -12.01 20.42 23.08
C ALA A 192 -12.11 19.93 24.52
N ALA A 193 -13.28 20.18 25.12
CA ALA A 193 -13.67 19.63 26.39
C ALA A 193 -13.25 18.17 26.35
N ASP A 194 -12.47 17.83 27.35
CA ASP A 194 -11.97 16.51 27.72
C ASP A 194 -13.15 15.52 27.65
N VAL A 195 -13.45 15.05 26.44
CA VAL A 195 -14.26 13.86 26.26
C VAL A 195 -13.34 12.81 26.81
N GLU A 196 -13.65 12.33 28.02
CA GLU A 196 -13.08 11.10 28.57
C GLU A 196 -13.38 10.00 27.54
N THR A 197 -12.55 9.92 26.50
CA THR A 197 -12.44 8.78 25.63
C THR A 197 -12.07 7.65 26.58
N PRO A 198 -12.94 6.64 26.77
CA PRO A 198 -12.60 5.53 27.63
C PRO A 198 -11.29 4.96 27.10
N PHE A 199 -10.25 5.05 27.91
CA PHE A 199 -8.96 4.39 27.65
C PHE A 199 -9.25 2.89 27.66
N LEU A 200 -9.62 2.36 26.50
CA LEU A 200 -9.71 0.93 26.29
C LEU A 200 -8.29 0.43 26.19
N GLU A 201 -7.79 -0.07 27.32
CA GLU A 201 -6.49 -0.72 27.37
C GLU A 201 -6.52 -1.97 26.48
N ALA A 202 -5.50 -2.10 25.62
CA ALA A 202 -5.41 -3.23 24.70
C ALA A 202 -5.35 -4.56 25.48
N PRO A 203 -5.74 -5.70 24.86
CA PRO A 203 -5.62 -7.01 25.51
C PRO A 203 -4.20 -7.26 26.04
N GLU A 204 -4.06 -7.88 27.23
CA GLU A 204 -2.78 -8.10 27.90
C GLU A 204 -1.71 -8.71 26.99
N ARG A 205 -2.10 -9.66 26.13
CA ARG A 205 -1.21 -10.29 25.14
C ARG A 205 -0.61 -9.31 24.13
N VAL A 206 -1.37 -8.28 23.72
CA VAL A 206 -0.90 -7.21 22.83
C VAL A 206 0.07 -6.31 23.58
N LEU A 207 -0.29 -5.91 24.81
CA LEU A 207 0.59 -5.09 25.66
C LEU A 207 1.95 -5.75 25.91
N VAL A 208 1.96 -7.05 26.23
CA VAL A 208 3.20 -7.81 26.45
C VAL A 208 4.07 -7.85 25.19
N ARG A 209 3.45 -8.03 24.00
CA ARG A 209 4.17 -8.02 22.72
C ARG A 209 4.75 -6.65 22.41
N VAL A 210 3.97 -5.58 22.56
CA VAL A 210 4.42 -4.21 22.32
C VAL A 210 5.55 -3.84 23.28
N HIS A 211 5.36 -4.08 24.58
CA HIS A 211 6.39 -3.83 25.59
C HIS A 211 7.70 -4.57 25.27
N GLY A 212 7.62 -5.86 24.92
CA GLY A 212 8.79 -6.64 24.52
C GLY A 212 9.50 -6.09 23.28
N ALA A 213 8.73 -5.65 22.27
CA ALA A 213 9.27 -5.04 21.06
C ALA A 213 9.97 -3.70 21.35
N LEU A 214 9.39 -2.86 22.22
CA LEU A 214 10.00 -1.58 22.62
C LEU A 214 11.30 -1.76 23.38
N LEU A 215 11.37 -2.75 24.27
CA LEU A 215 12.63 -3.11 24.95
C LEU A 215 13.70 -3.57 23.94
N GLN A 216 13.32 -4.38 22.95
CA GLN A 216 14.24 -4.81 21.89
C GLN A 216 14.69 -3.65 20.98
N ALA A 217 13.83 -2.66 20.78
CA ALA A 217 14.16 -1.41 20.09
C ALA A 217 15.07 -0.49 20.91
N GLY A 218 15.36 -0.83 22.18
CA GLY A 218 16.30 -0.11 23.04
C GLY A 218 15.67 0.92 23.97
N LEU A 219 14.33 0.98 24.09
CA LEU A 219 13.68 1.89 25.04
C LEU A 219 13.94 1.45 26.49
N PRO A 220 14.10 2.41 27.42
CA PRO A 220 14.07 2.13 28.85
C PRO A 220 12.76 1.45 29.28
N ALA A 221 12.81 0.53 30.23
CA ALA A 221 11.64 -0.27 30.63
C ALA A 221 10.43 0.56 31.08
N ALA A 222 10.64 1.70 31.75
CA ALA A 222 9.56 2.59 32.15
C ALA A 222 8.87 3.24 30.94
N GLU A 223 9.65 3.67 29.94
CA GLU A 223 9.13 4.28 28.71
C GLU A 223 8.46 3.23 27.81
N ALA A 224 9.05 2.03 27.71
CA ALA A 224 8.44 0.92 26.99
C ALA A 224 7.06 0.54 27.58
N LEU A 225 6.95 0.49 28.92
CA LEU A 225 5.69 0.17 29.58
C LEU A 225 4.66 1.29 29.41
N ALA A 226 5.10 2.55 29.52
CA ALA A 226 4.23 3.70 29.30
C ALA A 226 3.70 3.72 27.85
N GLY A 227 4.58 3.51 26.87
CA GLY A 227 4.21 3.47 25.46
C GLY A 227 3.27 2.33 25.08
N ALA A 228 3.47 1.15 25.67
CA ALA A 228 2.57 0.01 25.47
C ALA A 228 1.14 0.31 25.97
N ARG A 229 1.02 1.02 27.11
CA ARG A 229 -0.28 1.37 27.70
C ARG A 229 -0.97 2.57 27.05
N SER A 230 -0.19 3.57 26.63
CA SER A 230 -0.72 4.78 25.99
C SER A 230 -1.07 4.55 24.52
N GLY A 231 -0.56 3.48 23.91
CA GLY A 231 -0.67 3.25 22.47
C GLY A 231 0.16 4.23 21.64
N SER A 232 1.14 4.92 22.23
CA SER A 232 2.04 5.81 21.49
C SER A 232 3.40 5.95 22.15
N PHE A 233 4.45 6.05 21.35
CA PHE A 233 5.82 6.20 21.82
C PHE A 233 6.68 6.94 20.80
N THR A 234 7.88 7.36 21.21
CA THR A 234 8.85 7.99 20.32
C THR A 234 10.08 7.10 20.22
N LEU A 235 10.55 6.85 19.00
CA LEU A 235 11.77 6.11 18.72
C LEU A 235 12.63 6.93 17.75
N ASP A 236 13.86 7.26 18.15
CA ASP A 236 14.80 8.07 17.36
C ASP A 236 14.20 9.39 16.83
N GLY A 237 13.32 10.02 17.63
CA GLY A 237 12.63 11.26 17.27
C GLY A 237 11.39 11.10 16.39
N VAL A 238 11.04 9.88 15.99
CA VAL A 238 9.83 9.55 15.24
C VAL A 238 8.71 9.19 16.19
N SER A 239 7.56 9.86 16.07
CA SER A 239 6.34 9.54 16.82
C SER A 239 5.64 8.35 16.16
N ILE A 240 5.36 7.31 16.96
CA ILE A 240 4.68 6.09 16.53
C ILE A 240 3.41 5.94 17.34
N GLY A 241 2.28 5.86 16.64
CA GLY A 241 0.97 5.52 17.18
C GLY A 241 0.62 4.05 16.93
N LEU A 242 -0.10 3.45 17.87
CA LEU A 242 -0.56 2.07 17.87
C LEU A 242 -2.08 2.07 17.97
N ALA A 243 -2.74 1.34 17.07
CA ALA A 243 -4.16 1.04 17.18
C ALA A 243 -4.35 -0.47 17.15
N CYS A 244 -5.22 -0.98 18.02
CA CYS A 244 -5.61 -2.38 18.04
C CYS A 244 -7.13 -2.44 17.97
N GLU A 245 -7.65 -3.35 17.15
CA GLU A 245 -9.09 -3.60 17.08
C GLU A 245 -9.51 -4.51 18.24
N ASP A 246 -10.65 -4.20 18.86
CA ASP A 246 -11.18 -5.00 19.96
C ASP A 246 -11.47 -6.43 19.52
N GLY A 247 -11.06 -7.40 20.33
CA GLY A 247 -11.25 -8.83 20.06
C GLY A 247 -10.31 -9.45 19.03
N THR A 248 -9.45 -8.68 18.34
CA THR A 248 -8.44 -9.23 17.41
C THR A 248 -7.01 -9.04 17.91
N ASP A 249 -6.06 -9.73 17.28
CA ASP A 249 -4.62 -9.56 17.52
C ASP A 249 -3.98 -8.57 16.53
N THR A 250 -4.81 -7.86 15.76
CA THR A 250 -4.34 -6.95 14.71
C THR A 250 -3.86 -5.66 15.34
N LEU A 251 -2.62 -5.30 15.02
CA LEU A 251 -1.97 -4.07 15.46
C LEU A 251 -1.62 -3.24 14.24
N VAL A 252 -2.15 -2.01 14.18
CA VAL A 252 -1.78 -1.01 13.19
C VAL A 252 -0.77 -0.08 13.83
N LEU A 253 0.38 0.09 13.17
CA LEU A 253 1.41 1.05 13.56
C LEU A 253 1.44 2.18 12.54
N VAL A 254 1.43 3.41 13.02
CA VAL A 254 1.52 4.61 12.19
C VAL A 254 2.68 5.46 12.68
N ALA A 255 3.61 5.79 11.78
CA ALA A 255 4.69 6.71 12.05
C ALA A 255 4.47 8.00 11.23
N ASP A 256 4.58 9.16 11.89
CA ASP A 256 4.53 10.45 11.20
C ASP A 256 5.92 10.77 10.61
N LEU A 257 5.99 10.89 9.29
CA LEU A 257 7.22 11.25 8.56
C LEU A 257 7.46 12.76 8.49
N GLY A 258 6.49 13.58 8.94
CA GLY A 258 6.52 15.02 8.85
C GLY A 258 5.93 15.57 7.55
N ALA A 259 5.47 16.82 7.58
CA ALA A 259 4.76 17.47 6.47
C ALA A 259 5.59 17.60 5.18
N GLU A 260 6.92 17.68 5.29
CA GLU A 260 7.81 17.83 4.14
C GLU A 260 8.11 16.50 3.43
N ALA A 261 7.80 15.34 4.03
CA ALA A 261 8.21 14.04 3.49
C ALA A 261 7.61 13.74 2.11
N LEU A 262 6.45 14.33 1.77
CA LEU A 262 5.69 14.08 0.54
C LEU A 262 5.29 15.38 -0.20
N ASP A 263 5.96 16.49 0.08
CA ASP A 263 5.62 17.83 -0.43
C ASP A 263 5.84 17.99 -1.95
N THR A 264 6.82 17.29 -2.51
CA THR A 264 7.16 17.33 -3.94
C THR A 264 6.69 16.09 -4.67
N LEU A 265 6.48 16.20 -5.98
CA LEU A 265 6.14 15.06 -6.84
C LEU A 265 7.24 13.99 -6.81
N GLU A 266 8.51 14.41 -6.83
CA GLU A 266 9.66 13.50 -6.80
C GLU A 266 9.66 12.64 -5.53
N ARG A 267 9.45 13.25 -4.35
CA ARG A 267 9.35 12.51 -3.08
C ARG A 267 8.15 11.56 -3.06
N ARG A 268 6.99 11.97 -3.58
CA ARG A 268 5.81 11.10 -3.70
C ARG A 268 6.07 9.90 -4.61
N ARG A 269 6.75 10.10 -5.74
CA ARG A 269 7.18 9.00 -6.63
C ARG A 269 8.13 8.04 -5.93
N LEU A 270 9.16 8.56 -5.27
CA LEU A 270 10.13 7.75 -4.53
C LEU A 270 9.45 6.92 -3.43
N ALA A 271 8.54 7.52 -2.68
CA ALA A 271 7.76 6.82 -1.66
C ALA A 271 6.94 5.67 -2.26
N LEU A 272 6.23 5.91 -3.36
CA LEU A 272 5.45 4.87 -4.04
C LEU A 272 6.34 3.77 -4.67
N GLN A 273 7.49 4.12 -5.23
CA GLN A 273 8.45 3.14 -5.72
C GLN A 273 8.98 2.27 -4.56
N ALA A 274 9.25 2.87 -3.41
CA ALA A 274 9.69 2.18 -2.21
C ALA A 274 8.61 1.25 -1.62
N ASN A 275 7.33 1.60 -1.73
CA ASN A 275 6.22 0.79 -1.16
C ASN A 275 6.24 -0.66 -1.62
N THR A 276 6.68 -0.94 -2.85
CA THR A 276 6.79 -2.33 -3.33
C THR A 276 7.76 -3.15 -2.49
N THR A 277 8.95 -2.59 -2.27
CA THR A 277 10.00 -3.18 -1.45
C THR A 277 9.59 -3.23 0.03
N LEU A 278 9.05 -2.14 0.55
CA LEU A 278 8.64 -2.05 1.97
C LEU A 278 7.55 -3.09 2.30
N MET A 279 6.57 -3.28 1.42
CA MET A 279 5.56 -4.32 1.59
C MET A 279 6.18 -5.71 1.56
N ALA A 280 7.05 -6.00 0.60
CA ALA A 280 7.69 -7.31 0.51
C ALA A 280 8.52 -7.64 1.75
N PHE A 281 9.37 -6.72 2.21
CA PHE A 281 10.31 -7.02 3.30
C PHE A 281 9.75 -6.82 4.70
N ALA A 282 8.96 -5.77 4.91
CA ALA A 282 8.53 -5.34 6.24
C ALA A 282 7.00 -5.31 6.41
N GLY A 283 6.22 -5.32 5.33
CA GLY A 283 4.76 -5.21 5.41
C GLY A 283 4.29 -3.84 5.84
N VAL A 284 5.12 -2.84 5.58
CA VAL A 284 4.82 -1.43 5.81
C VAL A 284 4.76 -0.73 4.47
N ALA A 285 4.07 0.39 4.41
CA ALA A 285 4.08 1.26 3.25
C ALA A 285 3.89 2.71 3.68
N VAL A 286 4.42 3.63 2.87
CA VAL A 286 4.19 5.05 3.00
C VAL A 286 2.82 5.38 2.41
N ALA A 287 2.02 6.08 3.22
CA ALA A 287 0.69 6.53 2.86
C ALA A 287 0.58 8.04 3.08
N ARG A 288 -0.49 8.62 2.54
CA ARG A 288 -0.91 9.99 2.87
C ARG A 288 -2.30 9.95 3.52
N GLU A 289 -2.49 10.75 4.55
CA GLU A 289 -3.79 10.94 5.19
C GLU A 289 -4.51 12.17 4.61
N ARG A 290 -5.84 12.14 4.50
CA ARG A 290 -6.59 13.33 4.08
C ARG A 290 -6.51 14.40 5.17
N GLY A 291 -6.06 15.60 4.81
CA GLY A 291 -6.00 16.75 5.72
C GLY A 291 -4.61 17.11 6.22
N ARG A 292 -3.56 16.39 5.75
CA ARG A 292 -2.15 16.77 5.90
C ARG A 292 -1.43 16.75 4.54
#